data_AF-A0A8T7AGJ9-F1
#
_entry.id   AF-A0A8T7AGJ9-F1
#
_cell.length_a   1.000
_cell.length_b   1.000
_cell.length_c   1.000
_cell.angle_alpha   90.00
_cell.angle_beta   90.00
_cell.angle_gamma   90.00
#
_symmetry.space_group_name_H-M   'P 1'
#
loop_
_entity.id
_entity.type
_entity.pdbx_description
1 polymer ?
#
loop_
_entity_poly.entity_id
_entity_poly.type
_entity_poly.pdbx_seq_one_letter_code
_entity_poly.pdbx_strand_id
1 'polypeptide(L)'
;MPKPSFIGLDTQYLTAKGELRQRIHMDGAASPLAASIALETTRELLPHYSNTHSYVHTSAQISTRALNWAHHQVLSTLHARQEDYTAIFTGAGTTAGINRLARGLAGARPDRKVVLVSA
;
A
#
# COMPACT_ATOMS: atom_id res chain seq x y z
N MET A 1 -4.60 -5.37 20.63
CA MET A 1 -3.85 -5.72 19.40
C MET A 1 -2.37 -5.59 19.71
N PRO A 2 -1.51 -6.58 19.39
CA PRO A 2 -0.07 -6.36 19.47
C PRO A 2 0.30 -5.17 18.57
N LYS A 3 1.06 -4.23 19.11
CA LYS A 3 1.48 -3.02 18.39
C LYS A 3 2.37 -3.46 17.22
N PRO A 4 2.10 -3.04 15.96
CA PRO A 4 2.95 -3.44 14.83
C PRO A 4 4.39 -3.00 15.10
N SER A 5 5.34 -3.93 14.99
CA SER A 5 6.76 -3.59 15.05
C SER A 5 7.20 -3.01 13.71
N PHE A 6 8.03 -1.97 13.74
CA PHE A 6 8.61 -1.36 12.55
C PHE A 6 10.08 -1.75 12.44
N ILE A 7 10.52 -2.11 11.25
CA ILE A 7 11.89 -2.51 10.97
C ILE A 7 12.81 -1.29 11.10
N GLY A 8 13.87 -1.45 11.90
CA GLY A 8 14.92 -0.44 12.07
C GLY A 8 14.63 0.62 13.14
N LEU A 9 13.67 0.41 14.05
CA LEU A 9 13.49 1.27 15.22
C LEU A 9 14.74 1.33 16.11
N ASP A 10 15.50 0.24 16.16
CA ASP A 10 16.70 0.03 16.94
C ASP A 10 18.01 0.27 16.15
N THR A 11 17.90 0.69 14.88
CA THR A 11 19.08 0.98 14.04
C THR A 11 19.95 2.05 14.69
N GLN A 12 21.25 1.77 14.82
CA GLN A 12 22.23 2.67 15.40
C GLN A 12 23.18 3.20 14.34
N TYR A 13 23.64 4.44 14.52
CA TYR A 13 24.68 5.04 13.69
C TYR A 13 25.82 5.56 14.57
N LEU A 14 27.03 5.49 14.02
CA LEU A 14 28.18 6.14 14.62
C LEU A 14 28.08 7.65 14.39
N THR A 15 28.13 8.41 15.47
CA THR A 15 28.14 9.87 15.41
C THR A 15 29.55 10.41 15.15
N ALA A 16 29.64 11.67 14.76
CA ALA A 16 30.93 12.36 14.59
C ALA A 16 31.79 12.40 15.88
N LYS A 17 31.18 12.15 17.06
CA LYS A 17 31.89 12.05 18.35
C LYS A 17 32.38 10.64 18.66
N GLY A 18 32.19 9.68 17.75
CA GLY A 18 32.54 8.27 17.96
C GLY A 18 31.54 7.50 18.82
N GLU A 19 30.38 8.08 19.15
CA GLU A 19 29.35 7.40 19.94
C GLU A 19 28.34 6.70 19.03
N LEU A 20 27.94 5.47 19.38
CA LEU A 20 26.78 4.82 18.77
C LEU A 20 25.50 5.43 19.35
N ARG A 21 24.62 5.93 18.47
CA ARG A 21 23.31 6.47 18.85
C ARG A 21 22.21 5.80 18.05
N GLN A 22 21.11 5.48 18.70
CA GLN A 22 19.90 4.97 18.06
C GLN A 22 19.26 6.07 17.20
N ARG A 23 18.85 5.70 15.98
CA ARG A 23 18.14 6.58 15.05
C ARG A 23 16.78 6.97 15.61
N ILE A 24 16.45 8.26 15.50
CA ILE A 24 15.08 8.76 15.65
C ILE A 24 14.55 9.08 14.24
N HIS A 25 13.55 8.33 13.77
CA HIS A 25 12.96 8.54 12.45
C HIS A 25 11.83 9.57 12.53
N MET A 26 12.11 10.81 12.09
CA MET A 26 11.12 11.90 12.07
C MET A 26 10.66 12.27 10.64
N ASP A 27 10.92 11.40 9.65
CA ASP A 27 10.57 11.63 8.23
C ASP A 27 9.45 10.69 7.74
N GLY A 28 8.51 10.37 8.63
CA GLY A 28 7.42 9.42 8.35
C GLY A 28 6.41 9.91 7.31
N ALA A 29 6.29 11.23 7.12
CA ALA A 29 5.40 11.83 6.12
C ALA A 29 5.92 11.62 4.69
N ALA A 30 7.23 11.63 4.48
CA ALA A 30 7.83 11.27 3.19
C ALA A 30 7.76 9.76 2.96
N SER A 31 8.18 8.97 3.96
CA SER A 31 7.99 7.52 3.96
C SER A 31 8.08 6.95 5.39
N PRO A 32 7.09 6.16 5.83
CA PRO A 32 7.16 5.47 7.11
C PRO A 32 8.20 4.34 7.07
N LEU A 33 8.66 3.92 8.25
CA LEU A 33 9.42 2.67 8.37
C LEU A 33 8.55 1.49 7.92
N ALA A 34 9.19 0.46 7.38
CA ALA A 34 8.50 -0.75 6.97
C ALA A 34 7.92 -1.46 8.20
N ALA A 35 6.61 -1.74 8.18
CA ALA A 35 5.98 -2.58 9.19
C ALA A 35 6.46 -4.03 9.01
N SER A 36 6.96 -4.67 10.06
CA SER A 36 7.52 -6.03 9.99
C SER A 36 6.50 -7.04 9.47
N ILE A 37 5.24 -6.92 9.90
CA ILE A 37 4.16 -7.80 9.46
C ILE A 37 3.95 -7.75 7.94
N ALA A 38 4.13 -6.60 7.29
CA ALA A 38 3.98 -6.50 5.84
C ALA A 38 5.07 -7.30 5.10
N LEU A 39 6.31 -7.24 5.60
CA LEU A 39 7.42 -8.02 5.07
C LEU A 39 7.23 -9.52 5.32
N GLU A 40 6.79 -9.91 6.52
CA GLU A 40 6.50 -11.30 6.88
C GLU A 40 5.39 -11.88 6.00
N THR A 41 4.24 -11.21 5.90
CA THR A 41 3.15 -11.62 5.01
C THR A 41 3.60 -11.73 3.56
N THR A 42 4.45 -10.80 3.09
CA THR A 42 4.99 -10.87 1.72
C THR A 42 5.86 -12.11 1.54
N ARG A 43 6.75 -12.42 2.50
CA ARG A 43 7.62 -13.60 2.47
C ARG A 43 6.82 -14.91 2.50
N GLU A 44 5.73 -14.96 3.25
CA GLU A 44 4.84 -16.13 3.29
C GLU A 44 4.02 -16.30 2.01
N LEU A 45 3.60 -15.21 1.38
CA LEU A 45 2.82 -15.26 0.14
C LEU A 45 3.69 -15.58 -1.09
N LEU A 46 4.95 -15.12 -1.12
CA LEU A 46 5.81 -15.20 -2.30
C LEU A 46 6.00 -16.61 -2.88
N PRO A 47 6.14 -17.69 -2.07
CA PRO A 47 6.18 -19.07 -2.57
C PRO A 47 4.94 -19.50 -3.35
N HIS A 48 3.79 -18.84 -3.12
CA HIS A 48 2.53 -19.10 -3.81
C HIS A 48 2.23 -18.12 -4.93
N TYR A 49 3.18 -17.22 -5.26
CA TYR A 49 2.98 -16.16 -6.25
C TYR A 49 2.58 -16.75 -7.61
N SER A 50 1.43 -16.30 -8.11
CA SER A 50 0.93 -16.68 -9.42
C SER A 50 -0.03 -15.65 -9.98
N ASN A 51 -0.34 -15.80 -11.27
CA ASN A 51 -1.29 -14.95 -11.96
C ASN A 51 -2.71 -15.13 -11.36
N THR A 52 -3.35 -14.01 -10.99
CA THR A 52 -4.67 -13.98 -10.36
C THR A 52 -5.84 -14.20 -11.32
N HIS A 53 -5.57 -14.38 -12.61
CA HIS A 53 -6.57 -14.71 -13.63
C HIS A 53 -6.77 -16.22 -13.84
N SER A 54 -6.04 -17.05 -13.09
CA SER A 54 -6.10 -18.50 -13.16
C SER A 54 -6.81 -19.08 -11.92
N TYR A 55 -7.58 -20.14 -12.13
CA TYR A 55 -8.20 -20.92 -11.04
C TYR A 55 -7.80 -22.40 -11.08
N VAL A 56 -6.93 -22.76 -12.04
CA VAL A 56 -6.63 -24.15 -12.38
C VAL A 56 -5.63 -24.83 -11.44
N HIS A 57 -4.88 -24.06 -10.65
CA HIS A 57 -3.94 -24.63 -9.68
C HIS A 57 -3.91 -23.84 -8.37
N THR A 58 -3.45 -24.49 -7.30
CA THR A 58 -3.53 -24.00 -5.92
C THR A 58 -2.89 -22.63 -5.74
N SER A 59 -1.69 -22.40 -6.27
CA SER A 59 -1.01 -21.10 -6.17
C SER A 59 -1.79 -19.94 -6.79
N ALA A 60 -2.50 -20.18 -7.90
CA ALA A 60 -3.35 -19.18 -8.52
C ALA A 60 -4.56 -18.84 -7.63
N GLN A 61 -5.21 -19.87 -7.07
CA GLN A 61 -6.31 -19.68 -6.12
C GLN A 61 -5.87 -18.92 -4.86
N ILE A 62 -4.69 -19.23 -4.31
CA ILE A 62 -4.12 -18.53 -3.16
C ILE A 62 -3.85 -17.06 -3.50
N SER A 63 -3.17 -16.79 -4.61
CA SER A 63 -2.85 -15.42 -5.05
C SER A 63 -4.12 -14.59 -5.30
N THR A 64 -5.13 -15.16 -5.95
CA THR A 64 -6.42 -14.49 -6.20
C THR A 64 -7.15 -14.18 -4.90
N ARG A 65 -7.18 -15.12 -3.94
CA ARG A 65 -7.79 -14.90 -2.63
C ARG A 65 -7.05 -13.81 -1.84
N ALA A 66 -5.71 -13.81 -1.87
CA ALA A 66 -4.90 -12.79 -1.21
C ALA A 66 -5.16 -11.39 -1.79
N LEU A 67 -5.24 -11.27 -3.12
CA LEU A 67 -5.57 -10.01 -3.79
C LEU A 67 -6.98 -9.54 -3.42
N ASN A 68 -7.97 -10.42 -3.49
CA ASN A 68 -9.35 -10.08 -3.09
C ASN A 68 -9.41 -9.65 -1.63
N TRP A 69 -8.73 -10.37 -0.73
CA TRP A 69 -8.64 -10.00 0.68
C TRP A 69 -8.03 -8.61 0.85
N ALA A 70 -6.94 -8.28 0.14
CA ALA A 70 -6.34 -6.95 0.18
C ALA A 70 -7.32 -5.84 -0.25
N HIS A 71 -8.10 -6.05 -1.32
CA HIS A 71 -9.17 -5.11 -1.71
C HIS A 71 -10.20 -4.93 -0.59
N HIS A 72 -10.63 -6.01 0.07
CA HIS A 72 -11.57 -5.96 1.19
C HIS A 72 -11.01 -5.19 2.38
N GLN A 73 -9.74 -5.44 2.74
CA GLN A 73 -9.10 -4.75 3.86
C GLN A 73 -8.97 -3.25 3.64
N VAL A 74 -8.65 -2.81 2.43
CA VAL A 74 -8.58 -1.37 2.10
C VAL A 74 -9.95 -0.70 2.27
N LEU A 75 -11.01 -1.29 1.73
CA LEU A 75 -12.36 -0.74 1.85
C LEU A 75 -12.83 -0.74 3.32
N SER A 76 -12.61 -1.84 4.05
CA SER A 76 -12.95 -1.97 5.47
C SER A 76 -12.24 -0.91 6.33
N THR A 77 -10.94 -0.70 6.11
CA THR A 77 -10.13 0.28 6.85
C THR A 77 -10.65 1.71 6.65
N LEU A 78 -11.18 2.00 5.47
CA LEU A 78 -11.78 3.30 5.13
C LEU A 78 -13.27 3.38 5.47
N HIS A 79 -13.85 2.34 6.08
CA HIS A 79 -15.29 2.19 6.33
C HIS A 79 -16.14 2.37 5.04
N ALA A 80 -15.59 1.99 3.89
CA ALA A 80 -16.24 2.08 2.59
C ALA A 80 -17.03 0.79 2.31
N ARG A 81 -18.35 0.93 2.07
CA ARG A 81 -19.21 -0.20 1.72
C ARG A 81 -18.88 -0.70 0.31
N GLN A 82 -18.70 -2.00 0.15
CA GLN A 82 -18.31 -2.59 -1.14
C GLN A 82 -19.38 -2.48 -2.22
N GLU A 83 -20.64 -2.32 -1.82
CA GLU A 83 -21.76 -2.09 -2.73
C GLU A 83 -21.70 -0.72 -3.43
N ASP A 84 -21.05 0.28 -2.81
CA ASP A 84 -20.92 1.63 -3.37
C ASP A 84 -19.51 1.94 -3.88
N TYR A 85 -18.48 1.32 -3.29
CA TYR A 85 -17.08 1.70 -3.50
C TYR A 85 -16.25 0.53 -4.01
N THR A 86 -15.30 0.86 -4.89
CA THR A 86 -14.30 -0.09 -5.40
C THR A 86 -12.89 0.39 -5.04
N ALA A 87 -12.04 -0.55 -4.61
CA ALA A 87 -10.62 -0.29 -4.44
C ALA A 87 -9.89 -0.54 -5.77
N ILE A 88 -9.07 0.41 -6.20
CA ILE A 88 -8.26 0.29 -7.43
C ILE A 88 -6.78 0.41 -7.07
N PHE A 89 -6.03 -0.66 -7.29
CA PHE A 89 -4.57 -0.65 -7.11
C PHE A 89 -3.87 -0.16 -8.39
N THR A 90 -3.05 0.89 -8.24
CA THR A 90 -2.40 1.60 -9.35
C THR A 90 -0.89 1.35 -9.44
N GLY A 91 -0.31 0.65 -8.47
CA GLY A 91 1.09 0.16 -8.50
C GLY A 91 2.19 1.20 -8.30
N ALA A 92 1.94 2.50 -8.53
CA ALA A 92 2.94 3.56 -8.44
C ALA A 92 2.52 4.72 -7.52
N GLY A 93 1.90 4.37 -6.39
CA GLY A 93 1.50 5.30 -5.33
C GLY A 93 0.40 6.28 -5.73
N THR A 94 0.26 7.34 -4.93
CA THR A 94 -0.81 8.34 -5.04
C THR A 94 -0.81 9.06 -6.40
N THR A 95 0.37 9.40 -6.92
CA THR A 95 0.53 10.11 -8.20
C THR A 95 -0.09 9.36 -9.37
N ALA A 96 0.05 8.03 -9.41
CA ALA A 96 -0.55 7.21 -10.46
C ALA A 96 -2.09 7.21 -10.36
N GLY A 97 -2.64 7.19 -9.15
CA GLY A 97 -4.07 7.30 -8.90
C GLY A 97 -4.65 8.64 -9.36
N ILE A 98 -4.04 9.74 -8.94
CA ILE A 98 -4.47 11.10 -9.32
C ILE A 98 -4.40 11.29 -10.83
N ASN A 99 -3.31 10.88 -11.47
CA ASN A 99 -3.17 11.00 -12.93
C ASN A 99 -4.19 10.16 -13.70
N ARG A 100 -4.51 8.95 -13.21
CA ARG A 100 -5.56 8.12 -13.80
C ARG A 100 -6.92 8.80 -13.70
N LEU A 101 -7.25 9.37 -12.55
CA LEU A 101 -8.49 10.12 -12.33
C LEU A 101 -8.56 11.36 -13.24
N ALA A 102 -7.49 12.16 -13.27
CA ALA A 102 -7.42 13.37 -14.08
C ALA A 102 -7.64 13.09 -15.57
N ARG A 103 -6.95 12.09 -16.13
CA ARG A 103 -7.15 11.68 -17.54
C ARG A 103 -8.56 11.16 -17.81
N GLY A 104 -9.11 10.36 -16.89
CA GLY A 104 -10.47 9.84 -17.02
C GLY A 104 -11.53 10.95 -17.02
N LEU A 105 -11.42 11.92 -16.09
CA LEU A 105 -12.32 13.05 -16.00
C LEU A 105 -12.19 13.99 -17.20
N ALA A 106 -10.97 14.29 -17.65
CA ALA A 106 -10.74 15.12 -18.82
C ALA A 106 -11.36 14.50 -20.09
N GLY A 107 -11.24 13.18 -20.27
CA GLY A 107 -11.88 12.48 -21.39
C GLY A 107 -13.40 12.44 -21.28
N ALA A 108 -13.95 12.22 -20.09
CA ALA A 108 -15.40 12.10 -19.88
C ALA A 108 -16.14 13.44 -19.87
N ARG A 109 -15.45 14.55 -19.55
CA ARG A 109 -16.04 15.89 -19.39
C ARG A 109 -15.10 16.97 -19.97
N PRO A 110 -14.85 16.98 -21.30
CA PRO A 110 -13.86 17.86 -21.91
C PRO A 110 -14.14 19.34 -21.69
N ASP A 111 -15.42 19.73 -21.59
CA ASP A 111 -15.83 21.14 -21.44
C ASP A 111 -15.78 21.65 -19.99
N ARG A 112 -15.48 20.80 -19.00
CA ARG A 112 -15.44 21.18 -17.58
C ARG A 112 -14.01 21.27 -17.08
N LYS A 113 -13.62 22.47 -16.65
CA LYS A 113 -12.40 22.67 -15.85
C LYS A 113 -12.63 22.12 -14.44
N VAL A 114 -11.89 21.08 -14.06
CA VAL A 114 -12.00 20.44 -12.74
C VAL A 114 -10.79 20.83 -11.89
N VAL A 115 -11.05 21.31 -10.68
CA VAL A 115 -10.05 21.50 -9.63
C VAL A 115 -10.37 20.53 -8.50
N LEU A 116 -9.41 19.70 -8.12
CA LEU A 116 -9.51 18.82 -6.96
C LEU A 116 -8.71 19.44 -5.82
N VAL A 117 -9.32 19.62 -4.67
CA VAL A 117 -8.67 20.12 -3.45
C VAL A 117 -8.86 19.06 -2.37
N SER A 118 -7.78 18.66 -1.72
CA SER A 118 -7.84 17.86 -0.50
C SER A 118 -7.73 18.80 0.69
N ALA A 119 -8.71 18.75 1.59
CA ALA A 119 -8.68 19.42 2.88
C ALA A 119 -7.95 18.59 3.93
#